data_AF-A0A8X8CRW2-F1
#
_entry.id   AF-A0A8X8CRW2-F1
#
_cell.length_a   1.000
_cell.length_b   1.000
_cell.length_c   1.000
_cell.angle_alpha   90.00
_cell.angle_beta   90.00
_cell.angle_gamma   90.00
#
_symmetry.space_group_name_H-M   'P 1'
#
loop_
_entity.id
_entity.type
_entity.pdbx_description
1 polymer ?
#
loop_
_entity_poly.entity_id
_entity_poly.type
_entity_poly.pdbx_seq_one_letter_code
_entity_poly.pdbx_strand_id
1 'polypeptide(L)'
;MVGFSFEGRLKAKGSIHIEWYGSIFRTSLVGHQLVISTDSEFNRFIFQREGKLFQCCYSESFGEILGSENMLFAEGSLQGYTIPAGWIVRVCPPAVHMNPKQYDDPFSFNPWRWQGQELNAGSQNFMSFGGGSRLCAGAEFSKLQMAIFLHHLITKYRWRVIRGGEISRLPAVIFPNGFHVQILEKNA
;
A
#
# COMPACT_ATOMS: atom_id res chain seq x y z
N MET A 1 -13.76 27.94 8.71
CA MET A 1 -12.53 28.49 8.08
C MET A 1 -11.39 28.19 9.02
N VAL A 2 -10.74 27.02 8.87
CA VAL A 2 -9.73 26.53 9.81
C VAL A 2 -8.37 26.72 9.15
N GLY A 3 -7.55 27.61 9.73
CA GLY A 3 -6.24 27.99 9.22
C GLY A 3 -5.23 26.87 9.41
N PHE A 4 -4.42 26.64 8.39
CA PHE A 4 -3.24 25.81 8.47
C PHE A 4 -2.09 26.65 9.04
N SER A 5 -1.62 26.33 10.25
CA SER A 5 -0.35 26.85 10.75
C SER A 5 0.78 25.94 10.26
N PHE A 6 1.58 26.44 9.33
CA PHE A 6 2.78 25.79 8.82
C PHE A 6 4.01 26.58 9.30
N GLU A 7 4.72 26.08 10.31
CA GLU A 7 6.09 26.48 10.56
C GLU A 7 7.03 25.59 9.73
N GLY A 8 7.31 26.07 8.52
CA GLY A 8 8.20 25.43 7.54
C GLY A 8 7.95 26.00 6.14
N ARG A 9 8.78 26.93 5.70
CA ARG A 9 8.59 27.71 4.47
C ARG A 9 8.96 26.91 3.20
N LEU A 10 8.09 27.02 2.18
CA LEU A 10 8.34 27.04 0.71
C LEU A 10 7.96 25.83 -0.19
N LYS A 11 6.96 26.14 -1.03
CA LYS A 11 6.79 25.93 -2.49
C LYS A 11 6.67 24.51 -3.07
N ALA A 12 5.43 24.23 -3.49
CA ALA A 12 5.07 23.16 -4.40
C ALA A 12 5.67 23.35 -5.81
N LYS A 13 6.36 22.32 -6.29
CA LYS A 13 6.51 21.99 -7.71
C LYS A 13 6.90 20.51 -7.82
N GLY A 14 6.02 19.70 -8.41
CA GLY A 14 6.30 18.41 -9.07
C GLY A 14 7.00 17.32 -8.25
N SER A 15 6.34 16.15 -8.16
CA SER A 15 6.85 14.90 -7.58
C SER A 15 6.76 14.80 -6.05
N ILE A 16 6.03 13.78 -5.58
CA ILE A 16 5.81 13.49 -4.16
C ILE A 16 7.14 12.98 -3.58
N HIS A 17 7.96 13.89 -3.07
CA HIS A 17 9.17 13.52 -2.34
C HIS A 17 8.79 13.04 -0.93
N ILE A 18 8.64 11.72 -0.78
CA ILE A 18 8.64 11.02 0.53
C ILE A 18 10.01 11.17 1.23
N GLU A 19 11.06 11.56 0.50
CA GLU A 19 12.44 11.68 1.00
C GLU A 19 12.63 12.71 2.11
N TRP A 20 11.78 13.74 2.23
CA TRP A 20 11.98 14.83 3.19
C TRP A 20 11.66 14.47 4.65
N TYR A 21 10.88 13.41 4.88
CA TYR A 21 10.31 13.11 6.21
C TYR A 21 10.92 11.88 6.89
N GLY A 22 11.83 11.17 6.22
CA GLY A 22 12.33 9.88 6.70
C GLY A 22 11.33 8.73 6.52
N SER A 23 11.70 7.52 6.92
CA SER A 23 10.89 6.31 6.70
C SER A 23 9.72 6.17 7.68
N ILE A 24 9.72 6.93 8.78
CA ILE A 24 8.65 6.99 9.79
C ILE A 24 8.45 8.47 10.15
N PHE A 25 7.21 8.97 10.02
CA PHE A 25 6.91 10.37 10.32
C PHE A 25 5.52 10.57 10.90
N ARG A 26 5.35 11.66 11.65
CA ARG A 26 4.08 12.08 12.24
C ARG A 26 3.32 13.04 11.34
N THR A 27 2.00 12.95 11.36
CA THR A 27 1.08 13.90 10.74
C THR A 27 -0.25 13.92 11.49
N SER A 28 -1.17 14.80 11.12
CA SER A 28 -2.53 14.78 11.62
C SER A 28 -3.52 14.70 10.45
N LEU A 29 -4.52 13.84 10.59
CA LEU A 29 -5.60 13.69 9.63
C LEU A 29 -6.93 13.79 10.37
N VAL A 30 -7.73 14.81 10.06
CA VAL A 30 -9.06 15.06 10.66
C VAL A 30 -9.01 15.06 12.20
N GLY A 31 -8.03 15.77 12.78
CA GLY A 31 -7.88 15.90 14.23
C GLY A 31 -7.26 14.70 14.94
N HIS A 32 -7.06 13.57 14.26
CA HIS A 32 -6.36 12.42 14.81
C HIS A 32 -4.86 12.52 14.58
N GLN A 33 -4.07 12.10 15.56
CA GLN A 33 -2.62 11.97 15.43
C GLN A 33 -2.29 10.67 14.71
N LEU A 34 -1.48 10.77 13.67
CA LEU A 34 -1.16 9.68 12.75
C LEU A 34 0.35 9.53 12.62
N VAL A 35 0.86 8.30 12.79
CA VAL A 35 2.19 7.91 12.35
C VAL A 35 2.05 7.21 11.01
N ILE A 36 2.82 7.63 10.01
CA ILE A 36 2.94 6.92 8.73
C ILE A 36 4.30 6.26 8.67
N SER A 37 4.30 4.98 8.30
CA SER A 37 5.53 4.22 8.07
C SER A 37 5.65 3.71 6.64
N THR A 38 6.79 3.99 6.04
CA THR A 38 7.27 3.44 4.77
C THR A 38 8.45 2.49 4.99
N ASP A 39 8.78 2.15 6.24
CA ASP A 39 9.87 1.24 6.59
C ASP A 39 9.39 -0.22 6.59
N SER A 40 10.07 -1.11 5.85
CA SER A 40 9.60 -2.50 5.73
C SER A 40 9.76 -3.30 7.01
N GLU A 41 10.77 -3.02 7.84
CA GLU A 41 10.98 -3.70 9.12
C GLU A 41 9.92 -3.29 10.13
N PHE A 42 9.70 -1.98 10.28
CA PHE A 42 8.68 -1.45 11.17
C PHE A 42 7.28 -1.92 10.74
N ASN A 43 6.99 -1.91 9.44
CA ASN A 43 5.72 -2.42 8.91
C ASN A 43 5.53 -3.92 9.21
N ARG A 44 6.57 -4.73 9.02
CA ARG A 44 6.54 -6.16 9.37
C ARG A 44 6.30 -6.36 10.88
N PHE A 45 6.96 -5.57 11.72
CA PHE A 45 6.76 -5.62 13.17
C PHE A 45 5.31 -5.28 13.56
N ILE A 46 4.71 -4.24 12.97
CA ILE A 46 3.30 -3.90 13.18
C ILE A 46 2.41 -5.11 12.86
N PHE A 47 2.62 -5.73 11.68
CA PHE A 47 1.83 -6.89 11.28
C PHE A 47 2.00 -8.10 12.21
N GLN A 48 3.20 -8.33 12.75
CA GLN A 48 3.46 -9.46 13.67
C GLN A 48 2.94 -9.23 15.10
N ARG A 49 2.69 -7.98 15.49
CA ARG A 49 2.23 -7.59 16.83
C ARG A 49 0.80 -7.06 16.84
N GLU A 50 0.07 -7.28 15.76
CA GLU A 50 -1.36 -7.00 15.65
C GLU A 50 -2.15 -7.81 16.70
N GLY A 51 -3.11 -7.17 17.36
CA GLY A 51 -3.84 -7.72 18.51
C GLY A 51 -3.06 -7.76 19.83
N LYS A 52 -1.80 -7.28 19.85
CA LYS A 52 -0.97 -7.20 21.06
C LYS A 52 -0.51 -5.78 21.40
N LEU A 53 0.15 -5.13 20.43
CA LEU A 53 0.65 -3.75 20.55
C LEU A 53 -0.07 -2.78 19.63
N PHE A 54 -0.67 -3.30 18.55
CA PHE A 54 -1.39 -2.53 17.56
C PHE A 54 -2.76 -3.16 17.33
N GLN A 55 -3.80 -2.34 17.28
CA GLN A 55 -5.12 -2.76 16.82
C GLN A 55 -5.41 -2.14 15.44
N CYS A 56 -5.84 -2.97 14.50
CA CYS A 56 -6.22 -2.48 13.17
C CYS A 56 -7.50 -1.65 13.29
N CYS A 57 -7.48 -0.41 12.80
CA CYS A 57 -8.65 0.45 12.75
C CYS A 57 -9.21 0.44 11.32
N TYR A 58 -10.35 -0.22 11.12
CA TYR A 58 -11.13 -0.04 9.89
C TYR A 58 -12.18 1.07 10.08
N SER A 59 -12.70 1.61 8.98
CA SER A 59 -13.87 2.52 9.05
C SER A 59 -15.07 1.80 9.66
N GLU A 60 -15.99 2.54 10.28
CA GLU A 60 -17.19 1.98 10.93
C GLU A 60 -17.94 0.96 10.06
N SER A 61 -18.05 1.21 8.75
CA SER A 61 -18.68 0.29 7.78
C SER A 61 -18.02 -1.09 7.68
N PHE A 62 -16.71 -1.19 7.90
CA PHE A 62 -16.01 -2.48 7.97
C PHE A 62 -16.14 -3.11 9.36
N GLY A 63 -16.33 -2.31 10.42
CA GLY A 63 -16.66 -2.78 11.77
C GLY A 63 -18.05 -3.41 11.87
N GLU A 64 -19.02 -2.95 11.08
CA GLU A 64 -20.34 -3.61 10.99
C GLU A 64 -20.25 -5.02 10.38
N ILE A 65 -19.34 -5.24 9.43
CA ILE A 65 -19.17 -6.51 8.72
C ILE A 65 -18.26 -7.49 9.51
N LEU A 66 -17.20 -6.98 10.14
CA LEU A 66 -16.16 -7.79 10.80
C LEU A 66 -16.24 -7.79 12.33
N GLY A 67 -17.22 -7.09 12.92
CA GLY A 67 -17.41 -6.96 14.37
C GLY A 67 -16.86 -5.64 14.94
N SER A 68 -17.59 -5.06 15.90
CA SER A 68 -17.38 -3.72 16.47
C SER A 68 -16.33 -3.67 17.58
N GLU A 69 -15.12 -4.15 17.31
CA GLU A 69 -13.95 -3.86 18.15
C GLU A 69 -12.95 -3.00 17.36
N ASN A 70 -13.33 -1.75 17.11
CA ASN A 70 -12.52 -0.81 16.33
C ASN A 70 -12.37 0.53 17.03
N MET A 71 -11.57 0.53 18.10
CA MET A 71 -10.79 1.71 18.50
C MET A 71 -9.82 1.25 19.59
N LEU A 72 -8.52 1.05 19.34
CA LEU A 72 -7.51 1.27 20.40
C LEU A 72 -6.10 1.58 19.88
N PHE A 73 -5.57 2.63 20.50
CA PHE A 73 -4.24 2.85 21.07
C PHE A 73 -3.11 1.87 20.68
N ALA A 74 -2.06 2.41 20.04
CA ALA A 74 -0.74 1.76 19.98
C ALA A 74 0.12 2.26 21.14
N GLU A 75 0.67 1.35 21.96
CA GLU A 75 1.74 1.66 22.91
C GLU A 75 2.91 0.72 22.62
N GLY A 76 4.05 1.29 22.23
CA GLY A 76 5.21 0.48 21.87
C GLY A 76 6.44 1.32 21.60
N SER A 77 7.60 0.77 21.95
CA SER A 77 8.91 1.27 21.58
C SER A 77 9.50 0.39 20.48
N LEU A 78 9.93 0.98 19.36
CA LEU A 78 10.72 0.28 18.35
C LEU A 78 11.74 1.24 17.74
N GLN A 79 12.99 0.79 17.61
CA GLN A 79 14.10 1.54 16.99
C GLN A 79 14.28 2.97 17.54
N GLY A 80 13.96 3.20 18.83
CA GLY A 80 14.07 4.50 19.50
C GLY A 80 12.84 5.41 19.41
N TYR A 81 11.76 4.97 18.77
CA TYR A 81 10.50 5.71 18.70
C TYR A 81 9.50 5.16 19.72
N THR A 82 8.88 6.05 20.51
CA THR A 82 7.76 5.73 21.38
C THR A 82 6.49 6.30 20.76
N ILE A 83 5.54 5.43 20.42
CA ILE A 83 4.23 5.86 19.92
C ILE A 83 3.27 5.96 21.11
N PRO A 84 2.72 7.15 21.40
CA PRO A 84 1.76 7.29 22.49
C PRO A 84 0.48 6.52 22.20
N ALA A 85 -0.08 5.96 23.26
CA ALA A 85 -1.40 5.40 23.25
C ALA A 85 -2.40 6.40 22.62
N GLY A 86 -3.16 5.95 21.64
CA GLY A 86 -4.28 6.69 21.02
C GLY A 86 -3.94 7.22 19.63
N TRP A 87 -2.70 7.06 19.21
CA TRP A 87 -2.25 7.40 17.87
C TRP A 87 -2.60 6.29 16.88
N ILE A 88 -2.97 6.70 15.67
CA ILE A 88 -3.18 5.78 14.55
C ILE A 88 -1.81 5.52 13.92
N VAL A 89 -1.52 4.27 13.59
CA VAL A 89 -0.32 3.89 12.83
C VAL A 89 -0.73 3.36 11.48
N ARG A 90 -0.27 4.01 10.41
CA ARG A 90 -0.56 3.64 9.03
C ARG A 90 0.68 3.09 8.36
N VAL A 91 0.60 1.81 8.02
CA VAL A 91 1.54 1.14 7.11
C VAL A 91 1.28 1.61 5.68
N CYS A 92 2.33 1.94 4.94
CA CYS A 92 2.25 2.37 3.53
C CYS A 92 2.97 1.38 2.60
N PRO A 93 2.34 0.24 2.23
CA PRO A 93 2.91 -0.75 1.31
C PRO A 93 3.39 -0.19 -0.04
N PRO A 94 2.65 0.73 -0.71
CA PRO A 94 3.10 1.26 -2.01
C PRO A 94 4.45 1.98 -1.92
N ALA A 95 4.73 2.68 -0.82
CA ALA A 95 6.01 3.36 -0.62
C ALA A 95 7.16 2.35 -0.42
N VAL A 96 6.88 1.22 0.25
CA VAL A 96 7.83 0.09 0.37
C VAL A 96 8.11 -0.52 -1.00
N HIS A 97 7.06 -0.81 -1.79
CA HIS A 97 7.19 -1.43 -3.12
C HIS A 97 7.85 -0.53 -4.17
N MET A 98 7.76 0.79 -3.99
CA MET A 98 8.40 1.77 -4.87
C MET A 98 9.77 2.24 -4.37
N ASN A 99 10.31 1.64 -3.31
CA ASN A 99 11.57 2.06 -2.73
C ASN A 99 12.77 1.48 -3.53
N PRO A 100 13.63 2.33 -4.14
CA PRO A 100 14.79 1.86 -4.89
C PRO A 100 15.86 1.21 -4.02
N LYS A 101 15.82 1.39 -2.69
CA LYS A 101 16.71 0.67 -1.76
C LYS A 101 16.31 -0.80 -1.58
N GLN A 102 15.08 -1.17 -1.93
CA GLN A 102 14.55 -2.52 -1.78
C GLN A 102 14.39 -3.25 -3.11
N TYR A 103 14.14 -2.50 -4.19
CA TYR A 103 13.87 -3.06 -5.50
C TYR A 103 14.66 -2.32 -6.57
N ASP A 104 15.41 -3.08 -7.38
CA ASP A 104 16.08 -2.55 -8.56
C ASP A 104 15.05 -2.07 -9.58
N ASP A 105 15.15 -0.82 -10.02
CA ASP A 105 14.21 -0.20 -10.96
C ASP A 105 12.72 -0.44 -10.57
N PRO A 106 12.27 0.13 -9.43
CA PRO A 106 10.98 -0.20 -8.82
C PRO A 106 9.77 0.28 -9.64
N PHE A 107 10.00 1.20 -10.58
CA PHE A 107 8.94 1.80 -11.40
C PHE A 107 8.68 1.05 -12.71
N SER A 108 9.54 0.09 -13.05
CA SER A 108 9.42 -0.74 -14.25
C SER A 108 8.74 -2.07 -13.96
N PHE A 109 7.85 -2.46 -14.88
CA PHE A 109 7.27 -3.78 -14.88
C PHE A 109 8.30 -4.82 -15.36
N ASN A 110 8.79 -5.64 -14.44
CA ASN A 110 9.70 -6.75 -14.73
C ASN A 110 9.11 -8.06 -14.17
N PRO A 111 8.56 -8.95 -15.01
CA PRO A 111 8.00 -10.22 -14.55
C PRO A 111 9.05 -11.19 -13.99
N TRP A 112 10.33 -11.00 -14.33
CA TRP A 112 11.44 -11.84 -13.88
C TRP A 112 12.06 -11.39 -12.56
N ARG A 113 11.58 -10.28 -11.97
CA ARG A 113 12.08 -9.72 -10.71
C ARG A 113 12.19 -10.76 -9.58
N TRP A 114 11.33 -11.76 -9.61
CA TRP A 114 11.16 -12.74 -8.54
C TRP A 114 11.69 -14.12 -8.91
N GLN A 115 12.36 -14.25 -10.06
CA GLN A 115 12.89 -15.53 -10.51
C GLN A 115 13.93 -16.05 -9.53
N GLY A 116 13.73 -17.28 -9.03
CA GLY A 116 14.62 -17.90 -8.03
C GLY A 116 14.46 -17.37 -6.60
N GLN A 117 13.45 -16.52 -6.34
CA GLN A 117 13.15 -16.04 -4.99
C GLN A 117 11.88 -16.72 -4.46
N GLU A 118 11.93 -17.25 -3.23
CA GLU A 118 10.72 -17.69 -2.53
C GLU A 118 10.01 -16.50 -1.91
N LEU A 119 8.95 -16.03 -2.58
CA LEU A 119 8.06 -15.02 -2.02
C LEU A 119 6.95 -15.66 -1.22
N ASN A 120 7.14 -15.69 0.09
CA ASN A 120 6.09 -16.10 1.00
C ASN A 120 5.15 -14.93 1.31
N ALA A 121 3.90 -15.26 1.55
CA ALA A 121 2.91 -14.30 2.01
C ALA A 121 3.36 -13.74 3.38
N GLY A 122 3.58 -12.42 3.46
CA GLY A 122 4.16 -11.78 4.64
C GLY A 122 5.70 -11.67 4.63
N SER A 123 6.35 -11.82 3.46
CA SER A 123 7.75 -11.42 3.30
C SER A 123 7.93 -9.94 3.67
N GLN A 124 9.10 -9.59 4.22
CA GLN A 124 9.35 -8.25 4.78
C GLN A 124 9.15 -7.14 3.74
N ASN A 125 9.69 -7.32 2.54
CA ASN A 125 9.67 -6.27 1.53
C ASN A 125 8.48 -6.41 0.57
N PHE A 126 7.89 -7.60 0.44
CA PHE A 126 6.73 -7.84 -0.43
C PHE A 126 5.46 -8.11 0.39
N MET A 127 4.76 -7.00 0.69
CA MET A 127 3.54 -6.92 1.50
C MET A 127 2.27 -6.56 0.71
N SER A 128 2.15 -7.02 -0.55
CA SER A 128 1.00 -6.75 -1.44
C SER A 128 -0.33 -7.31 -0.92
N PHE A 129 -0.27 -8.32 -0.07
CA PHE A 129 -1.43 -8.94 0.57
C PHE A 129 -1.41 -8.75 2.10
N GLY A 130 -0.66 -7.76 2.58
CA GLY A 130 -0.41 -7.57 4.02
C GLY A 130 0.61 -8.57 4.58
N GLY A 131 0.51 -8.85 5.88
CA GLY A 131 1.37 -9.80 6.57
C GLY A 131 0.86 -10.11 7.98
N GLY A 132 1.53 -11.05 8.66
CA GLY A 132 1.18 -11.46 10.03
C GLY A 132 -0.16 -12.19 10.11
N SER A 133 -0.87 -12.03 11.23
CA SER A 133 -2.21 -12.59 11.49
C SER A 133 -3.29 -12.09 10.54
N ARG A 134 -3.04 -10.96 9.85
CA ARG A 134 -3.98 -10.30 8.92
C ARG A 134 -3.51 -10.39 7.47
N LEU A 135 -2.80 -11.45 7.12
CA LEU A 135 -2.60 -11.75 5.72
C LEU A 135 -3.97 -11.85 5.02
N CYS A 136 -4.09 -11.24 3.84
CA CYS A 136 -5.34 -11.21 3.09
C CYS A 136 -5.89 -12.63 2.89
N ALA A 137 -7.08 -12.89 3.44
CA ALA A 137 -7.76 -14.17 3.29
C ALA A 137 -8.02 -14.53 1.81
N GLY A 138 -8.13 -13.51 0.95
CA GLY A 138 -8.29 -13.66 -0.49
C GLY A 138 -6.99 -13.71 -1.29
N ALA A 139 -5.81 -13.82 -0.67
CA ALA A 139 -4.53 -13.74 -1.38
C ALA A 139 -4.37 -14.84 -2.46
N GLU A 140 -4.57 -16.10 -2.07
CA GLU A 140 -4.41 -17.24 -2.99
C GLU A 140 -5.52 -17.26 -4.05
N PHE A 141 -6.75 -16.94 -3.66
CA PHE A 141 -7.85 -16.80 -4.60
C PHE A 141 -7.59 -15.70 -5.65
N SER A 142 -7.10 -14.54 -5.19
CA SER A 142 -6.77 -13.42 -6.07
C SER A 142 -5.65 -13.77 -7.04
N LYS A 143 -4.59 -14.45 -6.57
CA LYS A 143 -3.49 -14.94 -7.43
C LYS A 143 -4.02 -15.90 -8.51
N LEU A 144 -4.88 -16.85 -8.14
CA LEU A 144 -5.50 -17.77 -9.10
C LEU A 144 -6.35 -17.02 -10.13
N GLN A 145 -7.21 -16.11 -9.68
CA GLN A 145 -8.06 -15.32 -10.57
C GLN A 145 -7.23 -14.46 -11.54
N MET A 146 -6.16 -13.82 -11.06
CA MET A 146 -5.23 -13.06 -11.90
C MET A 146 -4.54 -13.95 -12.94
N ALA A 147 -4.09 -15.15 -12.56
CA ALA A 147 -3.46 -16.09 -13.48
C ALA A 147 -4.44 -16.54 -14.59
N ILE A 148 -5.67 -16.89 -14.22
CA ILE A 148 -6.73 -17.27 -15.18
C ILE A 148 -7.04 -16.11 -16.13
N PHE A 149 -7.21 -14.89 -15.59
CA PHE A 149 -7.48 -13.70 -16.38
C PHE A 149 -6.35 -13.41 -17.38
N LEU A 150 -5.10 -13.41 -16.92
CA LEU A 150 -3.92 -13.17 -17.78
C LEU A 150 -3.80 -14.24 -18.86
N HIS A 151 -3.99 -15.52 -18.51
CA HIS A 151 -4.00 -16.61 -19.48
C HIS A 151 -5.03 -16.35 -20.58
N HIS A 152 -6.27 -16.03 -20.24
CA HIS A 152 -7.32 -15.76 -21.23
C HIS A 152 -7.02 -14.52 -22.07
N LEU A 153 -6.64 -13.43 -21.42
CA LEU A 153 -6.30 -12.16 -22.09
C LEU A 153 -5.19 -12.35 -23.12
N ILE A 154 -4.13 -13.09 -22.76
CA ILE A 154 -2.95 -13.27 -23.62
C ILE A 154 -3.19 -14.35 -24.69
N THR A 155 -3.92 -15.42 -24.39
CA THR A 155 -4.10 -16.54 -25.34
C THR A 155 -5.20 -16.25 -26.35
N LYS A 156 -6.35 -15.72 -25.93
CA LYS A 156 -7.55 -15.57 -26.77
C LYS A 156 -7.71 -14.18 -27.39
N TYR A 157 -7.12 -13.15 -26.79
CA TYR A 157 -7.35 -11.77 -27.22
C TYR A 157 -6.08 -11.05 -27.69
N ARG A 158 -6.26 -10.04 -28.52
CA ARG A 158 -5.31 -8.96 -28.78
C ARG A 158 -5.86 -7.68 -28.19
N TRP A 159 -4.98 -6.79 -27.78
CA TRP A 159 -5.39 -5.46 -27.37
C TRP A 159 -4.47 -4.39 -27.96
N ARG A 160 -5.03 -3.19 -28.13
CA ARG A 160 -4.26 -1.99 -28.45
C ARG A 160 -4.76 -0.83 -27.62
N VAL A 161 -3.83 0.05 -27.24
CA VAL A 161 -4.17 1.29 -26.56
C VAL A 161 -4.77 2.25 -27.60
N ILE A 162 -5.97 2.77 -27.33
CA ILE A 162 -6.65 3.70 -28.25
C ILE A 162 -6.37 5.14 -27.86
N ARG A 163 -6.58 5.46 -26.57
CA ARG A 163 -6.40 6.80 -26.01
C ARG A 163 -5.48 6.80 -24.79
N GLY A 164 -5.20 5.62 -24.21
CA GLY A 164 -4.45 5.51 -22.98
C GLY A 164 -5.23 6.12 -21.81
N GLY A 165 -4.49 6.61 -20.83
CA GLY A 165 -5.04 7.27 -19.65
C GLY A 165 -3.93 7.90 -18.83
N GLU A 166 -4.26 8.98 -18.13
CA GLU A 166 -3.38 9.49 -17.08
C GLU A 166 -3.40 8.50 -15.91
N ILE A 167 -2.22 8.09 -15.47
CA ILE A 167 -2.04 7.12 -14.39
C ILE A 167 -1.50 7.86 -13.19
N SER A 168 -2.30 7.96 -12.13
CA SER A 168 -1.88 8.54 -10.87
C SER A 168 -1.67 7.42 -9.85
N ARG A 169 -0.51 7.44 -9.19
CA ARG A 169 -0.12 6.46 -8.17
C ARG A 169 -0.26 7.13 -6.80
N LEU A 170 -1.44 7.06 -6.21
CA LEU A 170 -1.79 7.70 -4.94
C LEU A 170 -2.64 6.77 -4.09
N PRO A 171 -2.17 6.40 -2.89
CA PRO A 171 -1.78 5.03 -2.48
C PRO A 171 -2.34 3.83 -3.27
N ALA A 172 -3.46 3.97 -3.98
CA ALA A 172 -3.90 3.08 -5.03
C ALA A 172 -3.50 3.61 -6.42
N VAL A 173 -3.52 2.74 -7.42
CA VAL A 173 -3.45 3.16 -8.83
C VAL A 173 -4.83 3.66 -9.23
N ILE A 174 -4.90 4.90 -9.70
CA ILE A 174 -6.15 5.50 -10.21
C ILE A 174 -5.97 5.93 -11.65
N PHE A 175 -7.06 5.88 -12.39
CA PHE A 175 -7.17 6.35 -13.76
C PHE A 175 -8.28 7.41 -13.81
N PRO A 176 -7.99 8.67 -13.43
CA PRO A 176 -9.03 9.69 -13.24
C PRO A 176 -9.90 9.91 -14.47
N ASN A 177 -9.30 9.78 -15.66
CA ASN A 177 -9.95 9.94 -16.95
C ASN A 177 -10.18 8.59 -17.68
N GLY A 178 -10.06 7.47 -16.95
CA GLY A 178 -10.09 6.12 -17.50
C GLY A 178 -8.78 5.73 -18.22
N PHE A 179 -8.69 4.45 -18.59
CA PHE A 179 -7.64 3.92 -19.47
C PHE A 179 -8.30 3.13 -20.60
N HIS A 180 -8.23 3.66 -21.82
CA HIS A 180 -9.01 3.12 -22.94
C HIS A 180 -8.19 2.19 -23.83
N VAL A 181 -8.63 0.92 -23.88
CA VAL A 181 -8.07 -0.14 -24.71
C VAL A 181 -9.13 -0.75 -25.61
N GLN A 182 -8.76 -1.12 -26.82
CA GLN A 182 -9.57 -1.98 -27.67
C GLN A 182 -9.14 -3.42 -27.42
N ILE A 183 -10.10 -4.31 -27.22
CA ILE A 183 -9.86 -5.75 -27.10
C ILE A 183 -10.53 -6.42 -28.30
N LEU A 184 -9.78 -7.28 -29.00
CA LEU A 184 -10.22 -8.04 -30.17
C LEU A 184 -9.95 -9.52 -29.91
N GLU A 185 -10.89 -10.39 -30.27
CA GLU A 185 -10.63 -11.82 -30.25
C GLU A 185 -9.65 -12.18 -31.38
N LYS A 186 -8.71 -13.10 -31.12
CA LYS A 186 -7.70 -13.48 -32.12
C LYS A 186 -8.25 -14.29 -33.28
N ASN A 187 -9.36 -14.98 -33.07
CA ASN A 187 -9.91 -15.98 -33.98
C ASN A 187 -11.32 -15.60 -34.48
N ALA A 188 -11.68 -14.32 -34.40
CA ALA A 188 -12.94 -13.79 -34.92
C ALA A 188 -12.76 -13.14 -36.29
#